data_AF-A0A935RQG0-F1
#
_entry.id   AF-A0A935RQG0-F1
#
_cell.length_a   1.000
_cell.length_b   1.000
_cell.length_c   1.000
_cell.angle_alpha   90.00
_cell.angle_beta   90.00
_cell.angle_gamma   90.00
#
_symmetry.space_group_name_H-M   'P 1'
#
loop_
_entity.id
_entity.type
_entity.pdbx_description
1 polymer ?
#
loop_
_entity_poly.entity_id
_entity_poly.type
_entity_poly.pdbx_seq_one_letter_code
_entity_poly.pdbx_strand_id
1 'polypeptide(L)'
;MITEEWTYHRTKKYDKSRMRWHFVTRYFYVADGQDEPREVYFRNDDETEFGMIRFDSIKAFPYRDWDFLKNKILTNIAFRRSLLDSETRSVWRKNWK
;
A
#
# COMPACT_ATOMS: atom_id res chain seq x y z
N MET A 1 13.86 -16.98 9.84
CA MET A 1 12.56 -17.32 9.24
C MET A 1 11.86 -16.01 8.95
N ILE A 2 11.39 -15.78 7.73
CA ILE A 2 10.64 -14.56 7.40
C ILE A 2 9.17 -14.89 7.57
N THR A 3 8.49 -14.20 8.49
CA THR A 3 7.04 -14.29 8.64
C THR A 3 6.42 -13.11 7.93
N GLU A 4 5.39 -13.34 7.13
CA GLU A 4 4.63 -12.26 6.51
C GLU A 4 3.25 -12.11 7.14
N GLU A 5 2.81 -10.87 7.30
CA GLU A 5 1.46 -10.52 7.72
C GLU A 5 0.84 -9.58 6.68
N TRP A 6 -0.45 -9.78 6.40
CA TRP A 6 -1.21 -8.93 5.50
C TRP A 6 -2.35 -8.24 6.25
N THR A 7 -2.43 -6.92 6.13
CA THR A 7 -3.50 -6.12 6.77
C THR A 7 -4.28 -5.36 5.71
N TYR A 8 -5.56 -5.66 5.59
CA TYR A 8 -6.50 -4.86 4.81
C TYR A 8 -7.01 -3.68 5.63
N HIS A 9 -6.83 -2.47 5.11
CA HIS A 9 -7.24 -1.25 5.81
C HIS A 9 -8.72 -0.97 5.56
N ARG A 10 -9.57 -1.25 6.56
CA ARG A 10 -11.02 -1.11 6.46
C ARG A 10 -11.53 0.34 6.45
N THR A 11 -10.69 1.29 6.85
CA THR A 11 -11.03 2.72 6.84
C THR A 11 -11.36 3.18 5.42
N LYS A 12 -12.55 3.77 5.24
CA LYS A 12 -12.94 4.33 3.95
C LYS A 12 -12.03 5.52 3.61
N LYS A 13 -11.43 5.49 2.42
CA LYS A 13 -10.53 6.53 1.92
C LYS A 13 -11.02 6.96 0.54
N TYR A 14 -11.05 8.26 0.31
CA TYR A 14 -11.53 8.87 -0.93
C TYR A 14 -10.49 9.83 -1.48
N ASP A 15 -10.38 9.91 -2.79
CA ASP A 15 -9.59 10.96 -3.44
C ASP A 15 -10.43 12.24 -3.68
N LYS A 16 -9.81 13.24 -4.31
CA LYS A 16 -10.46 14.53 -4.60
C LYS A 16 -11.67 14.40 -5.53
N SER A 17 -11.75 13.35 -6.33
CA SER A 17 -12.86 13.06 -7.23
C SER A 17 -13.97 12.27 -6.56
N ARG A 18 -13.89 12.06 -5.23
CA ARG A 18 -14.78 11.20 -4.44
C ARG A 18 -14.74 9.72 -4.85
N MET A 19 -13.72 9.29 -5.58
CA MET A 19 -13.50 7.88 -5.86
C MET A 19 -12.99 7.20 -4.58
N ARG A 20 -13.55 6.04 -4.25
CA ARG A 20 -13.09 5.24 -3.12
C ARG A 20 -11.84 4.46 -3.50
N TRP A 21 -10.92 4.35 -2.55
CA TRP A 21 -9.68 3.60 -2.68
C TRP A 21 -9.52 2.60 -1.55
N HIS A 22 -8.90 1.48 -1.88
CA HIS A 22 -8.59 0.38 -0.99
C HIS A 22 -7.09 0.31 -0.77
N PHE A 23 -6.69 -0.11 0.43
CA PHE A 23 -5.29 -0.26 0.78
C PHE A 23 -5.07 -1.60 1.50
N VAL A 24 -3.96 -2.24 1.18
CA VAL A 24 -3.43 -3.43 1.87
C VAL A 24 -1.98 -3.15 2.20
N THR A 25 -1.55 -3.49 3.42
CA THR A 25 -0.14 -3.49 3.78
C THR A 25 0.34 -4.92 3.97
N ARG A 26 1.52 -5.22 3.45
CA ARG A 26 2.26 -6.45 3.71
C ARG A 26 3.45 -6.12 4.60
N TYR A 27 3.50 -6.78 5.74
CA TYR A 27 4.55 -6.69 6.73
C TYR A 27 5.45 -7.92 6.60
N PHE A 28 6.76 -7.69 6.68
CA PHE A 28 7.77 -8.73 6.71
C PHE A 28 8.48 -8.67 8.05
N TYR A 29 8.31 -9.70 8.87
CA TYR A 29 9.02 -9.87 10.12
C TYR A 29 10.26 -10.72 9.85
N VAL A 30 11.42 -10.12 10.02
CA VAL A 30 12.73 -10.73 9.79
C VAL A 30 13.44 -10.98 11.12
N ALA A 31 14.59 -11.63 11.09
CA ALA A 31 15.39 -11.82 12.30
C ALA A 31 15.96 -10.48 12.79
N ASP A 32 16.25 -10.37 14.09
CA ASP A 32 16.86 -9.18 14.68
C ASP A 32 18.11 -8.74 13.91
N GLY A 33 18.19 -7.44 13.62
CA GLY A 33 19.29 -6.83 12.87
C GLY A 33 19.16 -6.86 11.35
N GLN A 34 18.12 -7.50 10.80
CA GLN A 34 17.81 -7.42 9.37
C GLN A 34 16.86 -6.26 9.06
N ASP A 35 16.91 -5.77 7.82
CA ASP A 35 15.96 -4.78 7.35
C ASP A 35 14.57 -5.42 7.25
N GLU A 36 13.55 -4.70 7.72
CA GLU A 36 12.15 -5.10 7.64
C GLU A 36 11.47 -4.39 6.46
N PRO A 37 11.34 -5.04 5.28
CA PRO A 37 10.59 -4.46 4.19
C PRO A 37 9.14 -4.23 4.57
N ARG A 38 8.53 -3.29 3.86
CA ARG A 38 7.10 -3.01 3.94
C ARG A 38 6.58 -2.69 2.55
N GLU A 39 5.44 -3.27 2.20
CA GLU A 39 4.77 -3.01 0.93
C GLU A 39 3.36 -2.47 1.20
N VAL A 40 2.98 -1.41 0.50
CA VAL A 40 1.61 -0.88 0.52
C VAL A 40 1.06 -1.00 -0.88
N TYR A 41 0.01 -1.79 -1.00
CA TYR A 41 -0.76 -1.98 -2.22
C TYR A 41 -2.03 -1.13 -2.15
N PHE A 42 -2.45 -0.60 -3.28
CA PHE A 42 -3.68 0.15 -3.38
C PHE A 42 -4.39 -0.09 -4.71
N ARG A 43 -5.72 0.07 -4.70
CA ARG A 43 -6.56 0.08 -5.90
C ARG A 43 -7.75 1.01 -5.72
N ASN A 44 -8.32 1.49 -6.81
CA ASN A 44 -9.62 2.13 -6.76
C ASN A 44 -10.76 1.11 -6.69
N ASP A 45 -11.94 1.57 -6.26
CA ASP A 45 -13.16 0.75 -6.10
C ASP A 45 -13.64 0.15 -7.44
N ASP A 46 -13.45 0.88 -8.55
CA ASP A 46 -13.79 0.42 -9.91
C ASP A 46 -12.81 -0.63 -10.47
N GLU A 47 -11.74 -0.95 -9.74
CA GLU A 47 -10.72 -1.91 -10.15
C GLU A 47 -10.04 -1.60 -11.50
N THR A 48 -9.86 -0.32 -11.82
CA THR A 48 -9.19 0.15 -13.05
C THR A 48 -7.77 0.62 -12.82
N GLU A 49 -7.43 1.07 -11.60
CA GLU A 49 -6.10 1.50 -11.20
C GLU A 49 -5.59 0.62 -10.06
N PHE A 50 -4.37 0.10 -10.21
CA PHE A 50 -3.67 -0.70 -9.22
C PHE A 50 -2.26 -0.16 -9.06
N GLY A 51 -1.76 -0.14 -7.83
CA GLY A 51 -0.41 0.32 -7.57
C GLY A 51 0.16 -0.19 -6.28
N MET A 52 1.45 0.09 -6.11
CA MET A 52 2.26 -0.40 -5.01
C MET A 52 3.38 0.58 -4.71
N ILE A 53 3.74 0.67 -3.43
CA ILE A 53 5.00 1.25 -2.99
C ILE A 53 5.67 0.27 -2.03
N ARG A 54 6.97 0.07 -2.23
CA ARG A 54 7.82 -0.79 -1.42
C ARG A 54 8.89 0.04 -0.73
N PHE A 55 9.15 -0.28 0.53
CA PHE A 55 10.30 0.18 1.29
C PHE A 55 11.13 -1.04 1.65
N ASP A 56 12.41 -1.03 1.31
CA ASP A 56 13.30 -2.16 1.61
C ASP A 56 13.65 -2.26 3.09
N SER A 57 13.51 -1.15 3.83
CA SER A 57 13.67 -1.10 5.28
C SER A 57 12.67 -0.13 5.89
N ILE A 58 12.14 -0.45 7.07
CA ILE A 58 11.32 0.49 7.86
C ILE A 58 12.08 1.79 8.18
N LYS A 59 13.42 1.72 8.29
CA LYS A 59 14.27 2.91 8.51
C LYS A 59 14.29 3.84 7.29
N ALA A 60 14.03 3.31 6.10
CA ALA A 60 13.94 4.07 4.86
C ALA A 60 12.57 4.71 4.65
N PHE A 61 11.59 4.47 5.54
CA PHE A 61 10.24 5.04 5.46
C PHE A 61 10.30 6.56 5.74
N PRO A 62 10.16 7.42 4.72
CA PRO A 62 10.40 8.86 4.87
C PRO A 62 9.14 9.62 5.33
N TYR A 63 8.09 8.90 5.73
CA TYR A 63 6.78 9.44 6.04
C TYR A 63 6.52 9.41 7.55
N ARG A 64 5.68 10.34 8.01
CA ARG A 64 5.28 10.41 9.42
C ARG A 64 4.66 9.11 9.91
N ASP A 65 3.73 8.57 9.13
CA ASP A 65 2.98 7.35 9.42
C ASP A 65 2.32 6.80 8.13
N TRP A 66 1.73 5.61 8.24
CA TRP A 66 1.05 4.95 7.13
C TRP A 66 -0.16 5.72 6.61
N ASP A 67 -0.88 6.44 7.47
CA ASP A 67 -2.03 7.24 7.06
C ASP A 67 -1.62 8.46 6.25
N PHE A 68 -0.49 9.08 6.60
CA PHE A 68 0.11 10.16 5.83
C PHE A 68 0.50 9.68 4.43
N LEU A 69 1.15 8.52 4.31
CA LEU A 69 1.46 7.93 3.00
C LEU A 69 0.18 7.69 2.17
N LYS A 70 -0.84 7.04 2.75
CA LYS A 70 -2.12 6.80 2.05
C LYS A 70 -2.75 8.11 1.62
N ASN A 71 -2.78 9.12 2.48
CA ASN A 71 -3.32 10.44 2.14
C ASN A 71 -2.51 11.12 1.01
N LYS A 72 -1.18 10.97 1.01
CA LYS A 72 -0.32 11.47 -0.08
C LYS A 72 -0.66 10.79 -1.41
N ILE A 73 -0.85 9.46 -1.42
CA ILE A 73 -1.31 8.71 -2.60
C ILE A 73 -2.65 9.26 -3.10
N LEU A 74 -3.59 9.57 -2.21
CA LEU A 74 -4.92 10.06 -2.62
C LEU A 74 -4.94 11.50 -3.13
N THR A 75 -4.05 12.35 -2.61
CA THR A 75 -4.09 13.80 -2.84
C THR A 75 -3.12 14.28 -3.92
N ASN A 76 -2.03 13.54 -4.15
CA ASN A 76 -1.02 13.86 -5.16
C ASN A 76 -1.12 12.87 -6.34
N ILE A 77 -1.80 13.31 -7.40
CA ILE A 77 -2.08 12.48 -8.59
C ILE A 77 -0.79 12.06 -9.30
N ALA A 78 0.20 12.95 -9.41
CA ALA A 78 1.47 12.63 -10.06
C ALA A 78 2.21 11.52 -9.30
N PHE A 79 2.26 11.64 -7.96
CA PHE A 79 2.83 10.62 -7.09
C PHE A 79 2.07 9.30 -7.15
N ARG A 80 0.74 9.33 -7.19
CA ARG A 80 -0.07 8.11 -7.37
C ARG A 80 0.23 7.42 -8.69
N ARG A 81 0.28 8.19 -9.79
CA ARG A 81 0.56 7.67 -11.14
C ARG A 81 1.94 7.04 -11.25
N SER A 82 2.95 7.57 -10.57
CA SER A 82 4.29 6.96 -10.54
C SER A 82 4.35 5.63 -9.80
N LEU A 83 3.31 5.28 -9.04
CA LEU A 83 3.22 4.03 -8.26
C LEU A 83 2.27 3.01 -8.91
N LEU A 84 1.66 3.33 -10.05
CA LEU A 84 0.76 2.41 -10.72
C LEU A 84 1.54 1.25 -11.32
N ASP A 85 1.05 0.05 -11.05
CA ASP A 85 1.61 -1.20 -11.53
C ASP A 85 0.48 -2.21 -11.66
N SER A 86 0.12 -2.54 -12.90
CA SER A 86 -0.98 -3.46 -13.20
C SER A 86 -0.73 -4.90 -12.74
N GLU A 87 0.53 -5.31 -12.55
CA GLU A 87 0.86 -6.67 -12.09
C GLU A 87 0.37 -6.91 -10.65
N THR A 88 0.25 -5.81 -9.87
CA THR A 88 -0.25 -5.84 -8.49
C THR A 88 -1.74 -6.20 -8.40
N ARG A 89 -2.48 -6.25 -9.51
CA ARG A 89 -3.85 -6.76 -9.56
C ARG A 89 -3.97 -8.17 -8.97
N SER A 90 -2.93 -8.98 -9.11
CA SER A 90 -2.87 -10.34 -8.55
C SER A 90 -3.04 -10.38 -7.02
N VAL A 91 -2.55 -9.37 -6.30
CA VAL A 91 -2.70 -9.25 -4.83
C VAL A 91 -4.17 -9.16 -4.42
N TRP A 92 -5.00 -8.58 -5.27
CA TRP A 92 -6.43 -8.36 -5.01
C TRP A 92 -7.31 -9.57 -5.32
N ARG A 93 -6.73 -10.67 -5.83
CA ARG A 93 -7.42 -11.96 -5.94
C ARG A 93 -7.57 -12.66 -4.58
N LYS A 94 -6.79 -12.24 -3.57
CA LYS A 94 -6.93 -12.72 -2.19
C LYS A 94 -8.28 -12.25 -1.62
N ASN A 95 -8.87 -13.06 -0.75
CA ASN A 95 -10.13 -12.73 -0.09
C ASN A 95 -9.87 -11.77 1.09
N TRP A 96 -9.95 -10.46 0.82
CA TRP A 96 -9.81 -9.40 1.82
C TRP A 96 -11.15 -9.18 2.57
N LYS A 97 -11.57 -10.17 3.37
CA LYS A 97 -12.77 -10.07 4.24
C LYS A 97 -12.41 -9.55 5.63
#